data_AF-A0A4Y8C387-F1
#
_entry.id   AF-A0A4Y8C387-F1
#
_cell.length_a   1.000
_cell.length_b   1.000
_cell.length_c   1.000
_cell.angle_alpha   90.00
_cell.angle_beta   90.00
_cell.angle_gamma   90.00
#
_symmetry.space_group_name_H-M   'P 1'
#
loop_
_entity.id
_entity.type
_entity.pdbx_description
1 polymer ?
#
loop_
_entity_poly.entity_id
_entity_poly.type
_entity_poly.pdbx_seq_one_letter_code
_entity_poly.pdbx_strand_id
1 'polypeptide(L)' 'QRANKRPLMSDLRESGAIEQDADAILFVYRDEVYREQEEKERENKAKAEGKAYQRLFIPNPMQENAEIIVGKNRNG' A
#
# COMPACT_ATOMS: atom_id res chain seq x y z
N GLN A 1 -7.62 -0.06 -11.14
CA GLN A 1 -6.80 -0.49 -9.98
C GLN A 1 -7.66 -0.49 -8.73
N ARG A 2 -7.42 -1.39 -7.78
CA ARG A 2 -8.20 -1.42 -6.52
C ARG A 2 -8.01 -0.11 -5.74
N ALA A 3 -9.10 0.36 -5.14
CA ALA A 3 -9.14 1.55 -4.31
C ALA A 3 -8.45 1.30 -2.96
N ASN A 4 -8.61 0.10 -2.40
CA ASN A 4 -7.86 -0.33 -1.22
C ASN A 4 -6.51 -0.91 -1.66
N LYS A 5 -5.43 -0.26 -1.23
CA LYS A 5 -4.05 -0.64 -1.55
C LYS A 5 -3.46 -1.67 -0.58
N ARG A 6 -4.25 -2.10 0.41
CA ARG A 6 -3.83 -3.14 1.35
C ARG A 6 -3.72 -4.49 0.64
N PRO A 7 -2.60 -5.21 0.81
CA PRO A 7 -2.38 -6.49 0.16
C PRO A 7 -3.32 -7.57 0.68
N LEU A 8 -3.72 -8.48 -0.21
CA LEU A 8 -4.62 -9.59 0.05
C LEU A 8 -4.02 -10.90 -0.49
N MET A 9 -4.50 -12.03 0.02
CA MET A 9 -4.13 -13.36 -0.49
C MET A 9 -4.41 -13.52 -1.99
N SER A 10 -5.46 -12.86 -2.52
CA SER A 10 -5.74 -12.89 -3.96
C SER A 10 -4.59 -12.38 -4.83
N ASP A 11 -3.72 -11.53 -4.26
CA ASP A 11 -2.64 -10.89 -4.96
C ASP A 11 -1.46 -11.86 -5.18
N LEU A 12 -1.49 -13.03 -4.53
CA LEU A 12 -0.56 -14.14 -4.73
C LEU A 12 -1.09 -15.22 -5.68
N ARG A 13 -2.33 -15.11 -6.19
CA ARG A 13 -2.95 -16.15 -7.02
C ARG A 13 -2.22 -16.39 -8.33
N GLU A 14 -1.62 -15.35 -8.91
CA GLU A 14 -0.82 -15.46 -10.13
C GLU A 14 0.58 -16.06 -9.87
N SER A 15 0.98 -16.16 -8.60
CA SER A 15 2.26 -16.69 -8.19
C SER A 15 2.31 -18.22 -8.11
N GLY A 16 1.25 -18.90 -8.56
CA GLY A 16 1.19 -20.36 -8.64
C GLY A 16 1.14 -21.04 -7.27
N ALA A 17 2.03 -21.99 -7.03
CA ALA A 17 1.97 -22.86 -5.85
C ALA A 17 2.45 -22.20 -4.54
N ILE A 18 3.06 -21.00 -4.59
CA ILE A 18 3.67 -20.40 -3.38
C ILE A 18 2.66 -20.15 -2.25
N GLU A 19 1.42 -19.80 -2.59
CA GLU A 19 0.34 -19.61 -1.61
C GLU A 19 0.03 -20.94 -0.91
N GLN A 20 0.04 -22.03 -1.67
CA GLN A 20 -0.27 -23.36 -1.18
C GLN A 20 0.87 -23.92 -0.34
N ASP A 21 2.11 -23.75 -0.77
CA ASP A 21 3.31 -24.37 -0.19
C ASP A 21 3.85 -23.66 1.06
N ALA A 22 3.64 -22.35 1.19
CA ALA A 22 4.18 -21.56 2.28
C ALA A 22 3.62 -21.96 3.66
N ASP A 23 4.48 -21.99 4.67
CA ASP A 23 4.09 -22.22 6.07
C ASP A 23 3.51 -20.97 6.72
N ALA A 24 4.07 -19.81 6.39
CA ALA A 24 3.54 -18.52 6.78
C ALA A 24 3.63 -17.54 5.62
N ILE A 25 2.64 -16.65 5.53
CA ILE A 25 2.62 -15.56 4.57
C ILE A 25 2.40 -14.27 5.36
N LEU A 26 3.35 -13.36 5.23
CA LEU A 26 3.32 -12.04 5.86
C LEU A 26 3.31 -11.00 4.74
N PHE A 27 2.38 -10.07 4.82
CA PHE A 27 2.41 -8.88 3.97
C PHE A 27 2.91 -7.69 4.78
N VAL A 28 3.58 -6.78 4.08
CA VAL A 28 3.99 -5.48 4.63
C VAL A 28 3.11 -4.42 3.98
N TYR A 29 2.42 -3.63 4.79
CA TYR A 29 1.63 -2.49 4.32
C TYR A 29 2.20 -1.19 4.90
N ARG A 30 2.41 -0.21 4.02
CA ARG A 30 2.94 1.11 4.36
C ARG A 30 1.97 2.16 3.88
N ASP A 31 1.18 2.68 4.81
CA ASP A 31 0.11 3.66 4.50
C ASP A 31 0.67 4.95 3.90
N GLU A 32 1.81 5.42 4.40
CA GLU A 32 2.44 6.67 3.97
C GLU A 32 2.82 6.67 2.49
N VAL A 33 3.29 5.53 1.94
CA VAL A 33 3.61 5.40 0.50
C VAL A 33 2.39 5.72 -0.37
N TYR A 34 1.23 5.16 -0.01
CA TYR A 34 0.01 5.35 -0.79
C TYR A 34 -0.58 6.74 -0.60
N ARG A 35 -0.52 7.29 0.62
CA ARG A 35 -0.95 8.67 0.88
C ARG A 35 -0.08 9.69 0.16
N GLU A 36 1.23 9.49 0.10
CA GLU A 36 2.12 10.37 -0.68
C GLU A 36 1.78 10.33 -2.17
N GLN A 37 1.50 9.13 -2.70
CA GLN A 37 1.10 8.99 -4.10
C GLN A 37 -0.24 9.69 -4.38
N GLU A 38 -1.26 9.49 -3.54
CA GLU A 38 -2.55 10.17 -3.69
C GLU A 38 -2.41 11.69 -3.62
N GLU A 39 -1.56 12.19 -2.72
CA GLU A 39 -1.29 13.63 -2.58
C GLU A 39 -0.64 14.21 -3.84
N LYS A 40 0.31 13.48 -4.44
CA LYS A 40 0.91 13.85 -5.75
C LYS A 40 -0.12 13.85 -6.88
N GLU A 41 -1.00 12.87 -6.91
CA GLU A 41 -2.07 12.79 -7.92
C GLU A 41 -3.05 13.97 -7.79
N ARG A 42 -3.45 14.33 -6.57
CA ARG A 42 -4.31 15.49 -6.29
C ARG A 42 -3.62 16.81 -6.67
N GLU A 43 -2.34 16.95 -6.35
CA GLU A 43 -1.55 18.13 -6.74
C GLU A 43 -1.48 18.27 -8.27
N ASN A 44 -1.17 17.19 -8.98
CA ASN A 44 -1.09 17.20 -10.45
C ASN A 44 -2.43 17.56 -11.08
N LYS A 45 -3.54 17.03 -10.54
CA LYS A 45 -4.89 17.35 -11.00
C LYS A 45 -5.23 18.82 -10.76
N ALA A 46 -4.94 19.35 -9.58
CA ALA A 46 -5.17 20.77 -9.28
C ALA A 46 -4.36 21.70 -10.19
N LYS A 47 -3.09 21.36 -10.46
CA LYS A 47 -2.24 22.10 -11.41
C LYS A 47 -2.80 22.07 -12.83
N ALA A 48 -3.28 20.92 -13.30
CA ALA A 48 -3.92 20.79 -14.61
C ALA A 48 -5.20 21.63 -14.72
N GLU A 49 -5.91 21.83 -13.60
CA GLU A 49 -7.11 22.69 -13.51
C GLU A 49 -6.77 24.17 -13.22
N GLY A 50 -5.49 24.55 -13.14
CA GLY A 50 -5.05 25.90 -12.81
C GLY A 50 -5.35 26.34 -11.37
N LYS A 51 -5.65 25.40 -10.47
CA LYS A 51 -5.95 25.66 -9.06
C LYS A 51 -4.69 25.55 -8.21
N ALA A 52 -4.56 26.43 -7.23
CA ALA A 52 -3.55 26.28 -6.19
C ALA A 52 -3.83 25.02 -5.36
N TYR A 53 -2.78 24.28 -5.03
CA TYR A 53 -2.84 23.08 -4.19
C TYR A 53 -1.88 23.21 -3.03
N GLN A 54 -2.36 22.96 -1.82
CA GLN A 54 -1.54 22.89 -0.62
C GLN A 54 -1.51 21.44 -0.15
N ARG A 55 -0.31 20.88 -0.01
CA ARG A 55 -0.15 19.51 0.49
C ARG A 55 -0.59 19.44 1.95
N LEU A 56 -1.48 18.50 2.24
CA LEU A 56 -1.98 18.20 3.58
C LEU A 56 -1.20 17.06 4.24
N PHE A 57 -0.50 16.26 3.44
CA PHE A 57 0.34 15.17 3.90
C PHE A 57 1.82 15.51 3.70
N ILE A 58 2.59 15.41 4.79
CA ILE A 58 4.05 15.54 4.79
C ILE A 58 4.60 14.24 5.38
N PRO A 59 5.23 13.37 4.57
CA PRO A 59 5.82 12.14 5.07
C PRO A 59 7.00 12.47 5.99
N ASN A 60 7.22 11.63 7.01
CA ASN A 60 8.40 11.76 7.85
C ASN A 60 9.58 11.03 7.18
N PRO A 61 10.62 11.74 6.71
CA PRO A 61 11.71 11.10 5.96
C PRO A 61 12.61 10.20 6.83
N MET A 62 12.49 10.27 8.15
CA MET A 62 13.33 9.51 9.08
C MET A 62 12.65 8.26 9.63
N GLN A 63 11.32 8.23 9.67
CA GLN A 63 10.55 7.15 10.29
C GLN A 63 9.22 6.99 9.58
N GLU A 64 8.84 5.74 9.32
CA GLU A 64 7.57 5.41 8.72
C GLU A 64 7.00 4.15 9.38
N ASN A 65 5.71 4.17 9.67
CA ASN A 65 5.04 3.02 10.24
C ASN A 65 4.75 1.98 9.15
N ALA A 66 5.11 0.72 9.42
CA ALA A 66 4.72 -0.42 8.60
C ALA A 66 3.83 -1.37 9.41
N GLU A 67 2.73 -1.79 8.80
CA GLU A 67 1.85 -2.83 9.33
C GLU A 67 2.30 -4.19 8.77
N ILE A 68 2.47 -5.18 9.65
CA ILE A 68 2.65 -6.58 9.25
C ILE A 68 1.29 -7.27 9.31
N ILE A 69 0.87 -7.83 8.18
CA ILE A 69 -0.42 -8.50 8.03
C ILE A 69 -0.15 -10.00 7.85
N VAL A 70 -0.69 -10.82 8.74
CA VAL A 70 -0.58 -12.27 8.62
C VAL A 70 -1.64 -12.76 7.64
N GLY A 71 -1.22 -13.20 6.46
CA GLY A 71 -2.09 -13.78 5.44
C GLY A 71 -2.33 -15.27 5.64
N LYS A 72 -1.31 -16.02 6.08
CA LYS A 72 -1.37 -17.45 6.37
C LYS A 72 -0.44 -17.79 7.52
N ASN A 73 -0.86 -18.75 8.36
CA ASN A 73 -0.02 -19.41 9.34
C ASN A 73 -0.50 -20.87 9.46
N ARG A 74 0.33 -21.85 9.10
CA ARG A 74 0.00 -23.28 9.21
C ARG A 74 0.07 -23.82 10.63
N ASN A 75 0.72 -23.11 11.55
CA ASN A 75 0.95 -23.53 12.93
C ASN A 75 0.01 -22.85 13.94
N GLY A 76 -1.04 -22.19 13.45
CA GLY A 76 -2.10 -21.57 14.25
C GLY A 76 -3.39 -22.35 14.21
#